data_AF-A0A1F9NAQ4-F1
#
_entry.id   AF-A0A1F9NAQ4-F1
#
_cell.length_a   1.000
_cell.length_b   1.000
_cell.length_c   1.000
_cell.angle_alpha   90.00
_cell.angle_beta   90.00
_cell.angle_gamma   90.00
#
_symmetry.space_group_name_H-M   'P 1'
#
loop_
_entity.id
_entity.type
_entity.pdbx_description
1 polymer ?
#
loop_
_entity_poly.entity_id
_entity_poly.type
_entity_poly.pdbx_seq_one_letter_code
_entity_poly.pdbx_strand_id
1 'polypeptide(L)'
;MSGGYAAIEGGTSWFVLSLLTGTPCDVVKFDGRDDVIERLRRVVDARQPCVVSQSDPQHPMPAGIEVEHAYSLLGYTEQDGKLYFILRNPWGFGEPAGDGINDGVFWMSANDLATVFEEAYFAQVPTSDHQ
;
A
#
# COMPACT_ATOMS: atom_id res chain seq x y z
N MET A 1 -12.69 26.58 -4.30
CA MET A 1 -11.45 25.78 -4.31
C MET A 1 -10.39 26.59 -3.59
N SER A 2 -9.99 26.18 -2.39
CA SER A 2 -8.93 26.86 -1.64
C SER A 2 -7.61 26.24 -2.05
N GLY A 3 -6.86 26.93 -2.92
CA GLY A 3 -5.57 26.48 -3.42
C GLY A 3 -4.47 26.74 -2.40
N GLY A 4 -3.80 25.68 -1.94
CA GLY A 4 -2.62 25.75 -1.09
C GLY A 4 -2.12 24.35 -0.71
N TYR A 5 -0.82 24.17 -0.47
CA TYR A 5 -0.24 22.87 -0.08
C TYR A 5 -0.82 22.31 1.23
N ALA A 6 -1.27 23.17 2.14
CA ALA A 6 -1.97 22.75 3.35
C ALA A 6 -3.30 22.02 3.08
N ALA A 7 -3.88 22.13 1.88
CA ALA A 7 -5.13 21.47 1.53
C ALA A 7 -4.97 19.98 1.17
N ILE A 8 -3.73 19.49 1.07
CA ILE A 8 -3.41 18.08 0.82
C ILE A 8 -2.75 17.38 2.02
N GLU A 9 -2.46 18.12 3.11
CA GLU A 9 -2.04 17.51 4.38
C GLU A 9 -3.25 16.83 5.04
N GLY A 10 -3.12 15.55 5.39
CA GLY A 10 -4.23 14.74 5.93
C GLY A 10 -5.23 14.22 4.89
N GLY A 11 -4.86 14.20 3.61
CA GLY A 11 -5.68 13.61 2.55
C GLY A 11 -5.72 12.07 2.61
N THR A 12 -6.86 11.48 2.25
CA THR A 12 -7.00 10.02 2.18
C THR A 12 -6.51 9.50 0.82
N SER A 13 -5.65 8.47 0.82
CA SER A 13 -5.10 7.88 -0.42
C SER A 13 -6.17 7.45 -1.42
N TRP A 14 -7.35 7.05 -0.94
CA TRP A 14 -8.55 6.77 -1.73
C TRP A 14 -8.95 7.90 -2.71
N PHE A 15 -8.96 9.14 -2.23
CA PHE A 15 -9.39 10.29 -3.04
C PHE A 15 -8.38 10.59 -4.15
N VAL A 16 -7.08 10.54 -3.82
CA VAL A 16 -5.99 10.80 -4.77
C VAL A 16 -5.91 9.69 -5.81
N LEU A 17 -6.02 8.41 -5.41
CA LEU A 17 -6.03 7.29 -6.34
C LEU A 17 -7.18 7.40 -7.34
N SER A 18 -8.38 7.77 -6.85
CA SER A 18 -9.54 7.94 -7.73
C SER A 18 -9.35 9.11 -8.71
N LEU A 19 -8.79 10.22 -8.22
CA LEU A 19 -8.50 11.40 -9.04
C LEU A 19 -7.44 11.14 -10.12
N LEU A 20 -6.40 10.37 -9.80
CA LEU A 20 -5.30 10.05 -10.73
C LEU A 20 -5.70 9.01 -11.78
N THR A 21 -6.54 8.05 -11.42
CA THR A 21 -6.89 6.92 -12.31
C THR A 21 -8.20 7.14 -13.07
N GLY A 22 -9.04 8.07 -12.62
CA GLY A 22 -10.38 8.25 -13.17
C GLY A 22 -11.34 7.10 -12.83
N THR A 23 -10.94 6.20 -11.93
CA THR A 23 -11.74 5.05 -11.49
C THR A 23 -12.02 5.10 -10.00
N PRO A 24 -13.12 4.51 -9.51
CA PRO A 24 -13.35 4.39 -8.07
C PRO A 24 -12.19 3.63 -7.41
N CYS A 25 -11.91 3.96 -6.15
CA CYS A 25 -10.97 3.21 -5.34
C CYS A 25 -11.73 2.26 -4.40
N ASP A 26 -11.26 1.01 -4.33
CA ASP A 26 -11.69 0.02 -3.36
C ASP A 26 -10.80 0.07 -2.13
N VAL A 27 -11.32 -0.44 -1.01
CA VAL A 27 -10.57 -0.65 0.22
C VAL A 27 -10.73 -2.10 0.68
N VAL A 28 -9.65 -2.68 1.18
CA VAL A 28 -9.67 -3.96 1.91
C VAL A 28 -9.06 -3.75 3.28
N LYS A 29 -9.78 -4.15 4.32
CA LYS A 29 -9.25 -4.21 5.69
C LYS A 29 -8.58 -5.57 5.91
N PHE A 30 -7.57 -5.58 6.77
CA PHE A 30 -6.70 -6.74 6.97
C PHE A 30 -7.20 -7.63 8.11
N ASP A 31 -8.08 -7.12 8.97
CA ASP A 31 -8.94 -7.71 10.03
C ASP A 31 -8.89 -9.23 10.34
N GLY A 32 -7.70 -9.85 10.32
CA GLY A 32 -7.51 -11.29 10.46
C GLY A 32 -7.96 -12.11 9.24
N ARG A 33 -8.10 -11.48 8.08
CA ARG A 33 -8.59 -12.15 6.86
C ARG A 33 -7.46 -12.85 6.09
N ASP A 34 -7.58 -14.16 5.97
CA ASP A 34 -6.62 -15.01 5.24
C ASP A 34 -6.56 -14.68 3.73
N ASP A 35 -7.62 -14.09 3.15
CA ASP A 35 -7.71 -13.83 1.70
C ASP A 35 -7.07 -12.51 1.26
N VAL A 36 -6.64 -11.67 2.20
CA VAL A 36 -6.05 -10.34 1.91
C VAL A 36 -4.79 -10.48 1.07
N ILE A 37 -3.92 -11.44 1.39
CA ILE A 37 -2.67 -11.66 0.65
C ILE A 37 -2.94 -12.03 -0.81
N GLU A 38 -3.88 -12.94 -1.05
CA GLU A 38 -4.30 -13.31 -2.41
C GLU A 38 -4.98 -12.14 -3.12
N ARG A 39 -5.71 -11.27 -2.40
CA ARG A 39 -6.27 -10.05 -2.98
C ARG A 39 -5.18 -9.08 -3.43
N LEU A 40 -4.14 -8.87 -2.63
CA LEU A 40 -3.02 -7.99 -2.97
C LEU A 40 -2.22 -8.52 -4.16
N ARG A 41 -2.02 -9.85 -4.26
CA ARG A 41 -1.42 -10.46 -5.46
C ARG A 41 -2.20 -10.11 -6.71
N ARG A 42 -3.53 -10.28 -6.69
CA ARG A 42 -4.39 -9.92 -7.84
C ARG A 42 -4.31 -8.45 -8.20
N VAL A 43 -4.24 -7.56 -7.20
CA VAL A 43 -4.07 -6.11 -7.42
C VAL A 43 -2.75 -5.82 -8.12
N VAL A 44 -1.66 -6.42 -7.67
CA VAL A 44 -0.34 -6.33 -8.31
C VAL A 44 -0.36 -6.91 -9.72
N ASP A 45 -0.91 -8.11 -9.91
CA ASP A 45 -0.98 -8.80 -11.21
C ASP A 45 -1.82 -8.00 -12.22
N ALA A 46 -2.89 -7.35 -11.75
CA ALA A 46 -3.72 -6.45 -12.54
C ALA A 46 -3.09 -5.06 -12.76
N ARG A 47 -1.90 -4.80 -12.20
CA ARG A 47 -1.19 -3.51 -12.23
C ARG A 47 -2.04 -2.34 -11.73
N GLN A 48 -2.89 -2.62 -10.74
CA GLN A 48 -3.70 -1.60 -10.09
C GLN A 48 -2.82 -0.78 -9.13
N PRO A 49 -2.81 0.56 -9.23
CA PRO A 49 -2.17 1.40 -8.24
C PRO A 49 -2.73 1.09 -6.85
N CYS A 50 -1.83 0.77 -5.91
CA CYS A 50 -2.20 0.30 -4.58
C CYS A 50 -1.34 0.95 -3.50
N VAL A 51 -1.99 1.27 -2.38
CA VAL A 51 -1.39 1.86 -1.18
C VAL A 51 -1.79 1.02 0.02
N VAL A 52 -0.87 0.83 0.96
CA VAL A 52 -1.14 0.23 2.28
C VAL A 52 -0.88 1.25 3.38
N SER A 53 -1.63 1.17 4.47
CA SER A 53 -1.49 2.09 5.62
C SER A 53 -1.89 1.44 6.93
N GLN A 54 -1.32 1.96 8.02
CA GLN A 54 -1.72 1.66 9.40
C GLN A 54 -2.25 2.95 10.02
N SER A 55 -3.47 2.93 10.55
CA SER A 55 -4.18 4.14 11.00
C SER A 55 -4.32 4.24 12.52
N ASP A 56 -4.10 3.15 13.26
CA ASP A 56 -4.16 3.16 14.72
C ASP A 56 -2.81 3.60 15.32
N PRO A 57 -2.70 4.80 15.94
CA PRO A 57 -1.46 5.31 16.52
C PRO A 57 -0.95 4.48 17.72
N GLN A 58 -1.76 3.58 18.26
CA GLN A 58 -1.36 2.65 19.32
C GLN A 58 -0.80 1.34 18.76
N HIS A 59 -0.88 1.11 17.45
CA HIS A 59 -0.36 -0.10 16.83
C HIS A 59 1.17 -0.14 16.91
N PRO A 60 1.76 -1.25 17.41
CA PRO A 60 3.20 -1.36 17.50
C PRO A 60 3.83 -1.51 16.12
N MET A 61 4.56 -0.49 15.68
CA MET A 61 5.26 -0.52 14.40
C MET A 61 6.68 -1.09 14.55
N PRO A 62 7.15 -1.92 13.61
CA PRO A 62 8.57 -2.26 13.54
C PRO A 62 9.38 -1.00 13.22
N ALA A 63 10.65 -0.96 13.65
CA ALA A 63 11.53 0.17 13.39
C ALA A 63 11.62 0.45 11.87
N GLY A 64 11.46 1.72 11.46
CA GLY A 64 11.46 2.13 10.05
C GLY A 64 10.08 2.07 9.36
N ILE A 65 9.02 1.69 10.07
CA ILE A 65 7.65 1.88 9.58
C ILE A 65 6.93 2.88 10.48
N GLU A 66 6.26 3.84 9.85
CA GLU A 66 5.52 4.91 10.52
C GLU A 66 4.02 4.63 10.49
N VAL A 67 3.37 4.96 11.59
CA VAL A 67 1.91 4.95 11.70
C VAL A 67 1.31 6.20 11.07
N GLU A 68 0.03 6.16 10.70
CA GLU A 68 -0.66 7.23 9.97
C GLU A 68 0.06 7.63 8.67
N HIS A 69 0.81 6.68 8.08
CA HIS A 69 1.62 6.88 6.90
C HIS A 69 1.26 5.87 5.80
N ALA A 70 1.33 6.35 4.56
CA ALA A 70 0.94 5.61 3.37
C ALA A 70 2.16 5.08 2.62
N TYR A 71 2.15 3.79 2.30
CA TYR A 71 3.21 3.12 1.53
C TYR A 71 2.66 2.63 0.19
N SER A 72 3.41 2.82 -0.89
CA SER A 72 3.01 2.30 -2.20
C SER A 72 3.34 0.81 -2.30
N LEU A 73 2.40 0.00 -2.77
CA LEU A 73 2.62 -1.41 -3.10
C LEU A 73 3.11 -1.51 -4.56
N LEU A 74 4.37 -1.89 -4.73
CA LEU A 74 5.03 -1.93 -6.03
C LEU A 74 4.96 -3.29 -6.70
N GLY A 75 4.95 -4.36 -5.91
CA GLY A 75 4.95 -5.72 -6.45
C GLY A 75 5.07 -6.79 -5.37
N TYR A 76 5.32 -8.02 -5.80
CA TYR A 76 5.69 -9.12 -4.92
C TYR A 76 6.72 -10.02 -5.60
N THR A 77 7.42 -10.81 -4.79
CA THR A 77 8.39 -11.82 -5.24
C THR A 77 8.34 -13.04 -4.32
N GLU A 78 8.72 -14.19 -4.84
CA GLU A 78 8.89 -15.41 -4.05
C GLU A 78 10.38 -15.75 -4.00
N GLN A 79 10.92 -15.88 -2.79
CA GLN A 79 12.31 -16.27 -2.57
C GLN A 79 12.37 -17.34 -1.49
N ASP A 80 13.07 -18.44 -1.78
CA ASP A 80 13.22 -19.59 -0.86
C ASP A 80 11.87 -20.13 -0.33
N GLY A 81 10.83 -20.12 -1.18
CA GLY A 81 9.48 -20.57 -0.83
C GLY A 81 8.70 -19.62 0.07
N LYS A 82 9.18 -18.38 0.27
CA LYS A 82 8.51 -17.34 1.04
C LYS A 82 8.08 -16.19 0.14
N LEU A 83 6.85 -15.71 0.36
CA LEU A 83 6.27 -14.58 -0.34
C LEU A 83 6.66 -13.26 0.34
N TYR A 84 7.17 -12.33 -0.45
CA TYR A 84 7.52 -10.97 -0.05
C TYR A 84 6.80 -9.96 -0.92
N PHE A 85 6.27 -8.91 -0.32
CA PHE A 85 5.78 -7.73 -1.02
C PHE A 85 6.83 -6.64 -1.04
N ILE A 86 6.88 -5.92 -2.16
CA ILE A 86 7.80 -4.80 -2.38
C ILE A 86 7.01 -3.51 -2.13
N LEU A 87 7.44 -2.77 -1.12
CA LEU A 87 6.80 -1.53 -0.68
C LEU A 87 7.74 -0.35 -0.90
N ARG A 88 7.17 0.85 -0.98
CA ARG A 88 7.93 2.10 -1.03
C ARG A 88 7.41 3.13 -0.03
N ASN A 89 8.32 3.61 0.83
CA ASN A 89 8.12 4.80 1.63
C ASN A 89 8.20 6.04 0.72
N PRO A 90 7.15 6.87 0.65
CA PRO A 90 7.15 8.05 -0.21
C PRO A 90 8.18 9.12 0.19
N TRP A 91 8.72 9.09 1.41
CA TRP A 91 9.83 9.98 1.80
C TRP A 91 11.16 9.66 1.09
N GLY A 92 11.28 8.47 0.50
CA GLY A 92 12.48 8.05 -0.21
C GLY A 92 13.65 7.65 0.70
N PHE A 93 13.38 7.39 1.98
CA PHE A 93 14.33 6.85 2.96
C PHE A 93 13.58 6.24 4.15
N GLY A 94 14.32 5.63 5.07
CA GLY A 94 13.79 5.21 6.38
C GLY A 94 13.15 3.83 6.35
N GLU A 95 13.67 2.94 5.51
CA GLU A 95 13.21 1.57 5.38
C GLU A 95 13.56 0.73 6.61
N PRO A 96 12.69 -0.21 7.03
CA PRO A 96 13.00 -1.13 8.13
C PRO A 96 14.15 -2.09 7.80
N ALA A 97 14.18 -2.55 6.55
CA ALA A 97 15.23 -3.36 5.94
C ALA A 97 15.12 -3.17 4.42
N GLY A 98 15.88 -2.22 3.87
CA GLY A 98 15.88 -1.91 2.44
C GLY A 98 16.62 -2.95 1.60
N ASP A 99 16.64 -2.74 0.29
CA ASP A 99 17.37 -3.56 -0.69
C ASP A 99 18.90 -3.33 -0.71
N GLY A 100 19.41 -2.54 0.25
CA GLY A 100 20.80 -2.09 0.31
C GLY A 100 21.01 -0.66 -0.23
N ILE A 101 19.95 -0.03 -0.75
CA ILE A 101 19.90 1.36 -1.18
C ILE A 101 18.89 2.10 -0.29
N ASN A 102 19.14 3.38 0.00
CA ASN A 102 18.25 4.23 0.79
C ASN A 102 17.41 5.09 -0.17
N ASP A 103 16.35 4.50 -0.75
CA ASP A 103 15.49 5.10 -1.78
C ASP A 103 13.97 4.98 -1.49
N GLY A 104 13.65 4.51 -0.30
CA GLY A 104 12.35 4.18 0.26
C GLY A 104 11.88 2.76 -0.01
N VAL A 105 12.58 1.93 -0.80
CA VAL A 105 12.11 0.62 -1.25
C VAL A 105 12.56 -0.50 -0.34
N PHE A 106 11.62 -1.34 0.08
CA PHE A 106 11.91 -2.47 0.97
C PHE A 106 10.99 -3.65 0.75
N TRP A 107 11.42 -4.81 1.25
CA TRP A 107 10.68 -6.06 1.13
C TRP A 107 10.11 -6.44 2.49
N MET A 108 8.85 -6.87 2.51
CA MET A 108 8.17 -7.31 3.71
C MET A 108 7.52 -8.67 3.47
N SER A 109 7.65 -9.59 4.41
CA SER A 109 7.00 -10.89 4.26
C SER A 109 5.48 -10.74 4.26
N ALA A 110 4.77 -11.63 3.57
CA ALA A 110 3.30 -11.59 3.55
C ALA A 110 2.69 -11.62 4.97
N ASN A 111 3.29 -12.39 5.88
CA ASN A 111 2.83 -12.48 7.27
C ASN A 111 3.02 -11.17 8.04
N ASP A 112 4.19 -10.52 7.89
CA ASP A 112 4.45 -9.24 8.55
C ASP A 112 3.55 -8.15 7.97
N LEU A 113 3.35 -8.13 6.66
CA LEU A 113 2.47 -7.18 5.99
C LEU A 113 1.03 -7.26 6.51
N ALA A 114 0.49 -8.48 6.66
CA ALA A 114 -0.84 -8.71 7.21
C ALA A 114 -0.97 -8.31 8.69
N THR A 115 0.15 -8.29 9.41
CA THR A 115 0.19 -7.96 10.84
C THR A 115 0.35 -6.45 11.06
N VAL A 116 1.22 -5.80 10.28
CA VAL A 116 1.64 -4.41 10.46
C VAL A 116 0.62 -3.43 9.89
N PHE A 117 0.06 -3.71 8.71
CA PHE A 117 -0.88 -2.81 8.05
C PHE A 117 -2.33 -3.21 8.33
N GLU A 118 -3.21 -2.21 8.38
CA GLU A 118 -4.62 -2.41 8.64
C GLU A 118 -5.44 -2.41 7.34
N GLU A 119 -5.02 -1.63 6.35
CA GLU A 119 -5.83 -1.36 5.17
C GLU A 119 -4.98 -1.27 3.90
N ALA A 120 -5.58 -1.69 2.79
CA ALA A 120 -5.07 -1.38 1.46
C ALA A 120 -6.14 -0.71 0.60
N TYR A 121 -5.71 0.31 -0.15
CA TYR A 121 -6.50 1.10 -1.07
C TYR A 121 -6.00 0.87 -2.48
N PHE A 122 -6.87 0.52 -3.42
CA PHE A 122 -6.47 0.32 -4.81
C PHE A 122 -7.53 0.80 -5.79
N ALA A 123 -7.07 1.39 -6.90
CA ALA A 123 -7.95 1.85 -7.96
C ALA A 123 -8.55 0.65 -8.73
N GLN A 124 -9.85 0.70 -9.03
CA GLN A 124 -10.53 -0.34 -9.80
C GLN A 124 -9.99 -0.41 -11.23
N VAL A 125 -9.87 -1.62 -11.79
CA VAL A 125 -9.65 -1.76 -13.24
C VAL A 125 -10.93 -1.35 -13.95
N PRO A 126 -10.89 -0.47 -14.97
CA PRO A 126 -12.07 -0.24 -15.81
C PRO A 126 -12.55 -1.57 -16.38
N THR A 127 -13.76 -2.00 -16.01
CA THR A 127 -14.41 -3.11 -16.69
C THR A 127 -14.64 -2.67 -18.13
N SER A 128 -13.93 -3.28 -19.07
CA SER A 128 -14.16 -3.04 -20.49
C SER A 128 -15.50 -3.68 -20.83
N ASP A 129 -16.59 -2.92 -20.67
CA ASP A 129 -17.88 -3.26 -21.27
C ASP A 129 -17.72 -3.11 -22.78
N HIS A 130 -17.25 -4.17 -23.43
CA HIS A 130 -17.46 -4.35 -24.85
C HIS A 130 -18.92 -4.75 -25.06
N GLN A 131 -19.77 -3.76 -25.37
CA GLN A 131 -20.95 -3.98 -26.21
C GLN A 131 -20.53 -4.05 -27.68
#